data_AF-A0A2D6U0T3-F1
#
_entry.id   AF-A0A2D6U0T3-F1
#
_cell.length_a   1.000
_cell.length_b   1.000
_cell.length_c   1.000
_cell.angle_alpha   90.00
_cell.angle_beta   90.00
_cell.angle_gamma   90.00
#
_symmetry.space_group_name_H-M   'P 1'
#
loop_
_entity.id
_entity.type
_entity.pdbx_description
1 polymer ?
#
loop_
_entity_poly.entity_id
_entity_poly.type
_entity_poly.pdbx_seq_one_letter_code
_entity_poly.pdbx_strand_id
1 'polypeptide(L)'
;MASRIATVIGNGESRKDFDIKTTNLIGMTVGCNAVYRDMTPNFLVCADRKMINELLEAKDNKVPCPLYTRPQWLKSFPKHKFLEVPELPYEGQERIDDPFHWGTGQFATLVALSNGHGGWLGRKAQTVFLLGFDLYGVGKGQKLHNNIYKDTENYWDANRHAVPHHYWEYQMSKIFECYPNVNFFQVNAEGWKIPKDWGQWSNFNFITLDEYSEFITEFQQQKILKDKEAIINDLKKRI
;
A
#
# COMPACT_ATOMS: atom_id res chain seq x y z
N MET A 1 7.79 2.27 22.46
CA MET A 1 8.54 2.31 21.19
C MET A 1 7.55 2.54 20.09
N ALA A 2 7.89 3.43 19.17
CA ALA A 2 7.20 3.72 17.94
C ALA A 2 6.87 2.39 17.15
N SER A 3 5.58 2.01 17.01
CA SER A 3 5.08 0.86 16.22
C SER A 3 5.48 0.94 14.74
N ARG A 4 6.24 -0.04 14.24
CA ARG A 4 6.74 -0.07 12.86
C ARG A 4 5.76 -0.76 11.91
N ILE A 5 4.54 -0.22 11.86
CA ILE A 5 3.44 -0.74 11.06
C ILE A 5 3.23 0.18 9.85
N ALA A 6 3.01 -0.44 8.69
CA ALA A 6 2.54 0.25 7.50
C ALA A 6 1.31 -0.45 6.92
N THR A 7 0.44 0.34 6.31
CA THR A 7 -0.66 -0.14 5.48
C THR A 7 -0.46 0.39 4.07
N VAL A 8 -0.29 -0.51 3.12
CA VAL A 8 -0.22 -0.20 1.70
C VAL A 8 -1.61 -0.40 1.13
N ILE A 9 -2.13 0.63 0.47
CA ILE A 9 -3.53 0.68 0.04
C ILE A 9 -3.56 0.64 -1.49
N GLY A 10 -4.03 -0.47 -2.03
CA GLY A 10 -4.28 -0.72 -3.45
C GLY A 10 -5.69 -0.28 -3.87
N ASN A 11 -6.10 -0.69 -5.06
CA ASN A 11 -7.35 -0.24 -5.69
C ASN A 11 -8.36 -1.36 -5.94
N GLY A 12 -8.14 -2.57 -5.38
CA GLY A 12 -9.06 -3.69 -5.50
C GLY A 12 -10.40 -3.45 -4.80
N GLU A 13 -11.46 -4.04 -5.34
CA GLU A 13 -12.84 -4.01 -4.86
C GLU A 13 -13.04 -4.69 -3.51
N SER A 14 -12.10 -5.52 -3.06
CA SER A 14 -12.14 -6.09 -1.71
C SER A 14 -12.29 -5.03 -0.62
N ARG A 15 -11.68 -3.84 -0.79
CA ARG A 15 -11.73 -2.78 0.22
C ARG A 15 -12.89 -1.78 0.07
N LYS A 16 -13.85 -2.02 -0.83
CA LYS A 16 -14.89 -1.03 -1.18
C LYS A 16 -15.75 -0.57 0.01
N ASP A 17 -16.01 -1.47 0.95
CA ASP A 17 -16.88 -1.22 2.11
C ASP A 17 -16.06 -0.95 3.40
N PHE A 18 -14.74 -0.86 3.28
CA PHE A 18 -13.82 -0.63 4.40
C PHE A 18 -13.42 0.85 4.48
N ASP A 19 -13.57 1.47 5.66
CA ASP A 19 -13.09 2.85 5.87
C ASP A 19 -11.57 2.87 5.98
N ILE A 20 -10.91 3.10 4.85
CA ILE A 20 -9.45 3.15 4.75
C ILE A 20 -8.82 4.24 5.62
N LYS A 21 -9.56 5.25 6.08
CA LYS A 21 -9.00 6.32 6.92
C LYS A 21 -8.61 5.81 8.31
N THR A 22 -9.24 4.73 8.77
CA THR A 22 -8.93 4.07 10.05
C THR A 22 -7.50 3.52 10.09
N THR A 23 -6.89 3.25 8.93
CA THR A 23 -5.51 2.74 8.83
C THR A 23 -4.45 3.73 9.33
N ASN A 24 -4.75 5.03 9.34
CA ASN A 24 -3.88 6.06 9.92
C ASN A 24 -3.76 5.96 11.46
N LEU A 25 -4.63 5.18 12.11
CA LEU A 25 -4.67 5.06 13.57
C LEU A 25 -3.58 4.11 14.11
N ILE A 26 -3.06 3.22 13.25
CA ILE A 26 -2.11 2.17 13.63
C ILE A 26 -0.68 2.40 13.15
N GLY A 27 -0.49 3.17 12.08
CA GLY A 27 0.84 3.34 11.48
C GLY A 27 0.85 4.18 10.21
N MET A 28 1.89 3.98 9.41
CA MET A 28 2.12 4.69 8.16
C MET A 28 1.17 4.20 7.06
N THR A 29 0.67 5.10 6.23
CA THR A 29 -0.14 4.75 5.05
C THR A 29 0.60 5.08 3.75
N VAL A 30 0.63 4.13 2.82
CA VAL A 30 1.17 4.32 1.46
C VAL A 30 0.06 4.03 0.45
N GLY A 31 -0.44 5.08 -0.20
CA GLY A 31 -1.54 4.96 -1.18
C GLY A 31 -1.05 4.72 -2.60
N CYS A 32 -1.81 3.94 -3.37
CA CYS A 32 -1.54 3.68 -4.78
C CYS A 32 -2.45 4.51 -5.70
N ASN A 33 -1.88 5.24 -6.65
CA ASN A 33 -2.61 5.96 -7.70
C ASN A 33 -3.83 6.72 -7.12
N ALA A 34 -5.06 6.39 -7.52
CA ALA A 34 -6.28 7.09 -7.11
C ALA A 34 -6.67 7.00 -5.61
N VAL A 35 -5.92 6.33 -4.73
CA VAL A 35 -6.17 6.39 -3.26
C VAL A 35 -6.27 7.82 -2.73
N TYR A 36 -5.61 8.79 -3.37
CA TYR A 36 -5.73 10.21 -3.01
C TYR A 36 -7.15 10.78 -3.10
N ARG A 37 -8.05 10.14 -3.86
CA ARG A 37 -9.46 10.52 -4.02
C ARG A 37 -10.26 10.24 -2.74
N ASP A 38 -9.89 9.20 -1.99
CA ASP A 38 -10.59 8.74 -0.79
C ASP A 38 -9.98 9.31 0.51
N MET A 39 -8.65 9.48 0.54
CA MET A 39 -7.90 9.97 1.71
C MET A 39 -6.57 10.64 1.33
N THR A 40 -5.94 11.35 2.27
CA THR A 40 -4.53 11.75 2.13
C THR A 40 -3.64 10.75 2.87
N PRO A 41 -2.88 9.89 2.17
CA PRO A 41 -1.93 8.97 2.81
C PRO A 41 -0.65 9.71 3.25
N ASN A 42 0.17 9.08 4.10
CA ASN A 42 1.48 9.63 4.43
C ASN A 42 2.39 9.73 3.20
N PHE A 43 2.32 8.73 2.32
CA PHE A 43 3.01 8.71 1.04
C PHE A 43 2.07 8.28 -0.07
N LEU A 44 2.21 8.89 -1.25
CA LEU A 44 1.47 8.49 -2.45
C LEU A 44 2.45 7.96 -3.49
N VAL A 45 2.11 6.85 -4.14
CA VAL A 45 2.87 6.34 -5.28
C VAL A 45 2.01 6.41 -6.53
N CYS A 46 2.54 7.02 -7.57
CA CYS A 46 1.93 7.10 -8.90
C CYS A 46 2.94 6.64 -9.95
N ALA A 47 2.90 5.36 -10.33
CA ALA A 47 3.80 4.83 -11.37
C ALA A 47 3.36 5.22 -12.80
N ASP A 48 2.11 5.64 -12.96
CA ASP A 48 1.52 6.08 -14.22
C ASP A 48 1.52 7.61 -14.32
N ARG A 49 2.12 8.17 -15.38
CA ARG A 49 2.17 9.62 -15.61
C ARG A 49 0.78 10.29 -15.63
N LYS A 50 -0.22 9.60 -16.20
CA LYS A 50 -1.60 10.10 -16.28
C LYS A 50 -2.23 10.34 -14.90
N MET A 51 -1.92 9.49 -13.91
CA MET A 51 -2.42 9.63 -12.55
C MET A 51 -1.80 10.84 -11.83
N ILE A 52 -0.57 11.21 -12.19
CA ILE A 52 0.08 12.41 -11.65
C ILE A 52 -0.59 13.67 -12.21
N ASN A 53 -0.85 13.69 -13.53
CA ASN A 53 -1.56 14.81 -14.17
C ASN A 53 -2.95 15.01 -13.55
N GLU A 54 -3.72 13.93 -13.43
CA GLU A 54 -5.04 13.96 -12.79
C GLU A 54 -4.99 14.51 -11.37
N LEU A 55 -4.05 14.03 -10.55
CA LEU A 55 -3.87 14.54 -9.19
C LEU A 55 -3.59 16.04 -9.19
N LEU A 56 -2.68 16.50 -10.04
CA LEU A 56 -2.31 17.91 -10.13
C LEU A 56 -3.50 18.76 -10.58
N GLU A 57 -4.26 18.32 -11.58
CA GLU A 57 -5.47 19.00 -12.03
C GLU A 57 -6.54 19.05 -10.93
N ALA A 58 -6.81 17.92 -10.27
CA ALA A 58 -7.80 17.81 -9.21
C ALA A 58 -7.46 18.58 -7.92
N LYS A 59 -6.21 19.01 -7.76
CA LYS A 59 -5.69 19.67 -6.54
C LYS A 59 -5.06 21.04 -6.80
N ASP A 60 -5.44 21.70 -7.89
CA ASP A 60 -4.93 23.04 -8.24
C ASP A 60 -3.39 23.10 -8.26
N ASN A 61 -2.78 22.09 -8.87
CA ASN A 61 -1.34 21.86 -8.96
C ASN A 61 -0.63 21.74 -7.60
N LYS A 62 -1.34 21.36 -6.53
CA LYS A 62 -0.78 21.04 -5.21
C LYS A 62 -0.74 19.53 -5.01
N VAL A 63 0.31 19.06 -4.34
CA VAL A 63 0.43 17.64 -3.98
C VAL A 63 0.25 17.50 -2.47
N PRO A 64 -0.76 16.74 -2.01
CA PRO A 64 -1.19 16.76 -0.60
C PRO A 64 -0.24 16.00 0.35
N CYS A 65 0.67 15.19 -0.19
CA CYS A 65 1.67 14.43 0.55
C CYS A 65 2.89 14.14 -0.36
N PRO A 66 4.03 13.69 0.18
CA PRO A 66 5.17 13.32 -0.65
C PRO A 66 4.78 12.22 -1.66
N LEU A 67 5.09 12.47 -2.94
CA LEU A 67 4.71 11.63 -4.06
C LEU A 67 5.93 10.94 -4.65
N TYR A 68 5.84 9.62 -4.80
CA TYR A 68 6.80 8.80 -5.51
C TYR A 68 6.33 8.52 -6.92
N THR A 69 7.24 8.63 -7.87
CA THR A 69 7.00 8.24 -9.24
C THR A 69 8.25 7.67 -9.88
N ARG A 70 8.11 7.17 -11.10
CA ARG A 70 9.21 6.59 -11.83
C ARG A 70 10.22 7.68 -12.23
N PRO A 71 11.52 7.38 -12.22
CA PRO A 71 12.56 8.34 -12.63
C PRO A 71 12.30 8.95 -14.01
N GLN A 72 11.79 8.17 -14.98
CA GLN A 72 11.47 8.66 -16.32
C GLN A 72 10.39 9.75 -16.36
N TRP A 73 9.53 9.82 -15.34
CA TRP A 73 8.44 10.80 -15.29
C TRP A 73 8.87 12.12 -14.66
N LEU A 74 9.92 12.14 -13.83
CA LEU A 74 10.36 13.34 -13.12
C LEU A 74 10.64 14.53 -14.02
N LYS A 75 11.25 14.29 -15.20
CA LYS A 75 11.54 15.35 -16.19
C LYS A 75 10.28 16.03 -16.73
N SER A 76 9.12 15.37 -16.65
CA SER A 76 7.83 15.96 -17.05
C SER A 76 7.27 16.93 -16.00
N PHE A 77 7.82 16.94 -14.78
CA PHE A 77 7.30 17.70 -13.63
C PHE A 77 8.38 18.56 -12.94
N PRO A 78 9.11 19.42 -13.66
CA PRO A 78 10.29 20.14 -13.12
C PRO A 78 9.96 21.13 -12.00
N LYS A 79 8.69 21.53 -11.84
CA LYS A 79 8.22 22.44 -10.79
C LYS A 79 7.91 21.71 -9.47
N HIS A 80 7.90 20.38 -9.49
CA HIS A 80 7.51 19.54 -8.37
C HIS A 80 8.70 18.75 -7.84
N LYS A 81 8.80 18.64 -6.51
CA LYS A 81 9.85 17.86 -5.83
C LYS A 81 9.36 16.43 -5.58
N PHE A 82 9.07 15.71 -6.65
CA PHE A 82 8.69 14.29 -6.56
C PHE A 82 9.90 13.42 -6.23
N LEU A 83 9.62 12.29 -5.58
CA LEU A 83 10.60 11.30 -5.18
C LEU A 83 10.63 10.17 -6.19
N GLU A 84 11.80 9.56 -6.36
CA GLU A 84 11.95 8.35 -7.17
C GLU A 84 11.45 7.14 -6.39
N VAL A 85 10.66 6.28 -7.04
CA VAL A 85 10.35 4.96 -6.49
C VAL A 85 11.64 4.18 -6.20
N PRO A 86 11.68 3.34 -5.14
CA PRO A 86 12.85 2.54 -4.84
C PRO A 86 13.25 1.62 -5.99
N GLU A 87 14.56 1.36 -6.09
CA GLU A 87 15.09 0.28 -6.92
C GLU A 87 14.58 -1.08 -6.43
N LEU A 88 14.62 -2.08 -7.31
CA LEU A 88 14.24 -3.44 -6.94
C LEU A 88 15.27 -4.03 -5.96
N PRO A 89 14.85 -4.83 -4.98
CA PRO A 89 15.75 -5.38 -3.96
C PRO A 89 16.57 -6.58 -4.47
N TYR A 90 16.54 -6.84 -5.78
CA TYR A 90 17.26 -7.91 -6.44
C TYR A 90 17.53 -7.53 -7.91
N GLU A 91 18.52 -8.17 -8.52
CA GLU A 91 18.76 -8.10 -9.95
C GLU A 91 18.10 -9.31 -10.63
N GLY A 92 17.19 -9.05 -11.57
CA GLY A 92 16.58 -10.07 -12.40
C GLY A 92 16.94 -9.90 -13.87
N GLN A 93 16.73 -10.96 -14.65
CA GLN A 93 17.13 -11.01 -16.07
C GLN A 93 15.93 -11.08 -17.01
N GLU A 94 14.73 -11.30 -16.47
CA GLU A 94 13.52 -11.49 -17.25
C GLU A 94 12.73 -10.18 -17.35
N ARG A 95 11.84 -10.11 -18.35
CA ARG A 95 10.95 -8.95 -18.55
C ARG A 95 10.12 -8.63 -17.30
N ILE A 96 9.74 -9.63 -16.53
CA ILE A 96 8.97 -9.48 -15.29
C ILE A 96 9.76 -8.80 -14.15
N ASP A 97 11.09 -8.79 -14.27
CA ASP A 97 12.05 -8.17 -13.37
C ASP A 97 12.45 -6.75 -13.78
N ASP A 98 12.09 -6.30 -14.99
CA ASP A 98 12.32 -4.91 -15.38
C ASP A 98 11.38 -3.99 -14.55
N PRO A 99 11.93 -3.00 -13.81
CA PRO A 99 11.13 -2.06 -13.02
C PRO A 99 10.02 -1.38 -13.84
N PHE A 100 10.18 -1.20 -15.16
CA PHE A 100 9.15 -0.64 -16.04
C PHE A 100 7.86 -1.49 -16.04
N HIS A 101 7.98 -2.80 -15.82
CA HIS A 101 6.88 -3.75 -15.75
C HIS A 101 6.31 -3.98 -14.34
N TRP A 102 6.83 -3.27 -13.33
CA TRP A 102 6.30 -3.29 -11.97
C TRP A 102 5.16 -2.29 -11.81
N GLY A 103 4.12 -2.65 -11.07
CA GLY A 103 2.97 -1.78 -10.83
C GLY A 103 3.15 -0.84 -9.64
N THR A 104 2.22 0.12 -9.50
CA THR A 104 2.19 1.05 -8.36
C THR A 104 2.12 0.32 -7.02
N GLY A 105 1.38 -0.80 -6.91
CA GLY A 105 1.24 -1.55 -5.66
C GLY A 105 2.57 -2.13 -5.15
N GLN A 106 3.39 -2.64 -6.06
CA GLN A 106 4.70 -3.19 -5.72
C GLN A 106 5.65 -2.07 -5.26
N PHE A 107 5.70 -0.96 -6.00
CA PHE A 107 6.52 0.20 -5.59
C PHE A 107 6.03 0.83 -4.27
N ALA A 108 4.72 0.90 -4.02
CA ALA A 108 4.17 1.36 -2.75
C ALA A 108 4.60 0.46 -1.58
N THR A 109 4.64 -0.86 -1.81
CA THR A 109 5.21 -1.81 -0.84
C THR A 109 6.70 -1.54 -0.61
N LEU A 110 7.51 -1.32 -1.65
CA LEU A 110 8.92 -0.97 -1.51
C LEU A 110 9.13 0.38 -0.78
N VAL A 111 8.27 1.38 -1.02
CA VAL A 111 8.29 2.66 -0.30
C VAL A 111 8.05 2.44 1.20
N ALA A 112 7.13 1.55 1.59
CA ALA A 112 6.90 1.20 2.99
C ALA A 112 8.11 0.51 3.66
N LEU A 113 8.95 -0.14 2.86
CA LEU A 113 10.14 -0.88 3.28
C LEU A 113 11.43 -0.05 3.21
N SER A 114 11.40 1.12 2.58
CA SER A 114 12.56 1.99 2.36
C SER A 114 12.97 2.71 3.65
N ASN A 115 14.29 2.79 3.88
CA ASN A 115 14.90 3.61 4.94
C ASN A 115 15.24 5.02 4.45
N GLY A 116 15.17 5.29 3.14
CA GLY A 116 15.79 6.46 2.50
C GLY A 116 15.03 7.78 2.65
N HIS A 117 13.79 7.74 3.11
CA HIS A 117 12.90 8.91 3.01
C HIS A 117 12.67 9.63 4.33
N GLY A 118 13.49 9.34 5.35
CA GLY A 118 13.22 9.84 6.69
C GLY A 118 11.77 9.54 7.07
N GLY A 119 11.28 8.32 6.75
CA GLY A 119 9.94 7.85 7.11
C GLY A 119 9.68 8.04 8.60
N TRP A 120 8.55 7.62 9.16
CA TRP A 120 8.26 7.87 10.58
C TRP A 120 9.45 7.56 11.51
N LEU A 121 10.16 8.62 11.92
CA LEU A 121 11.41 8.60 12.68
C LEU A 121 12.60 7.83 12.06
N GLY A 122 12.70 7.73 10.73
CA GLY A 122 13.83 7.15 9.99
C GLY A 122 13.91 5.62 10.01
N ARG A 123 12.79 4.91 10.13
CA ARG A 123 12.76 3.43 10.27
C ARG A 123 11.81 2.77 9.26
N LYS A 124 12.26 1.71 8.57
CA LYS A 124 11.39 0.84 7.74
C LYS A 124 10.30 0.14 8.55
N ALA A 125 9.19 -0.21 7.91
CA ALA A 125 8.17 -1.08 8.50
C ALA A 125 8.73 -2.47 8.86
N GLN A 126 8.18 -3.08 9.92
CA GLN A 126 8.37 -4.49 10.28
C GLN A 126 7.08 -5.30 10.11
N THR A 127 5.94 -4.62 10.02
CA THR A 127 4.65 -5.19 9.69
C THR A 127 4.03 -4.38 8.58
N VAL A 128 3.60 -5.04 7.50
CA VAL A 128 2.98 -4.42 6.33
C VAL A 128 1.64 -5.09 6.07
N PHE A 129 0.56 -4.31 6.14
CA PHE A 129 -0.77 -4.73 5.70
C PHE A 129 -0.97 -4.33 4.23
N LEU A 130 -1.39 -5.28 3.40
CA LEU A 130 -1.69 -5.10 1.98
C LEU A 130 -3.21 -5.09 1.80
N LEU A 131 -3.81 -3.90 1.70
CA LEU A 131 -5.25 -3.71 1.62
C LEU A 131 -5.66 -3.37 0.17
N GLY A 132 -6.62 -4.11 -0.41
CA GLY A 132 -7.04 -3.89 -1.81
C GLY A 132 -6.05 -4.42 -2.86
N PHE A 133 -5.31 -5.48 -2.51
CA PHE A 133 -4.37 -6.20 -3.39
C PHE A 133 -4.99 -7.52 -3.86
N ASP A 134 -5.99 -7.43 -4.74
CA ASP A 134 -6.92 -8.55 -4.94
C ASP A 134 -6.41 -9.65 -5.86
N LEU A 135 -5.47 -9.34 -6.76
CA LEU A 135 -4.98 -10.16 -7.87
C LEU A 135 -6.05 -10.58 -8.89
N TYR A 136 -7.15 -11.19 -8.45
CA TYR A 136 -8.14 -11.82 -9.30
C TYR A 136 -9.21 -10.85 -9.79
N GLY A 137 -9.75 -11.16 -10.96
CA GLY A 137 -10.91 -10.46 -11.51
C GLY A 137 -12.19 -10.72 -10.71
N VAL A 138 -13.22 -9.93 -10.98
CA VAL A 138 -14.54 -10.02 -10.35
C VAL A 138 -15.59 -10.60 -11.31
N GLY A 139 -16.79 -10.84 -10.79
CA GLY A 139 -17.93 -11.35 -11.54
C GLY A 139 -17.85 -12.84 -11.88
N LYS A 140 -18.76 -13.31 -12.75
CA LYS A 140 -18.87 -14.72 -13.11
C LYS A 140 -17.58 -15.21 -13.77
N GLY A 141 -16.88 -16.13 -13.10
CA GLY A 141 -15.62 -16.69 -13.57
C GLY A 141 -14.44 -15.71 -13.55
N GLN A 142 -14.50 -14.65 -12.73
CA GLN A 142 -13.39 -13.68 -12.53
C GLN A 142 -12.92 -12.99 -13.82
N LYS A 143 -13.84 -12.75 -14.76
CA LYS A 143 -13.52 -12.26 -16.10
C LYS A 143 -13.45 -10.74 -16.22
N LEU A 144 -13.95 -10.01 -15.23
CA LEU A 144 -13.99 -8.55 -15.24
C LEU A 144 -12.86 -8.00 -14.39
N HIS A 145 -12.32 -6.85 -14.79
CA HIS A 145 -11.26 -6.21 -14.03
C HIS A 145 -11.75 -5.76 -12.64
N ASN A 146 -10.85 -5.87 -11.68
CA ASN A 146 -11.12 -5.62 -10.28
C ASN A 146 -10.49 -4.27 -9.89
N ASN A 147 -11.31 -3.22 -9.88
CA ASN A 147 -10.87 -1.90 -9.47
C ASN A 147 -12.03 -1.04 -8.96
N ILE A 148 -11.89 -0.42 -7.80
CA ILE A 148 -12.97 0.41 -7.22
C ILE A 148 -13.21 1.69 -8.02
N TYR A 149 -12.22 2.13 -8.79
CA TYR A 149 -12.29 3.36 -9.57
C TYR A 149 -12.66 3.10 -11.04
N LYS A 150 -13.14 1.91 -11.39
CA LYS A 150 -13.68 1.66 -12.74
C LYS A 150 -14.78 2.67 -13.11
N ASP A 151 -14.92 2.94 -14.39
CA ASP A 151 -15.82 3.98 -14.95
C ASP A 151 -15.49 5.42 -14.55
N THR A 152 -14.29 5.67 -14.01
CA THR A 152 -13.81 7.03 -13.71
C THR A 152 -12.63 7.42 -14.59
N GLU A 153 -12.29 8.70 -14.60
CA GLU A 153 -11.14 9.21 -15.34
C GLU A 153 -9.85 8.42 -15.03
N ASN A 154 -9.07 8.14 -16.09
CA ASN A 154 -7.86 7.31 -16.09
C ASN A 154 -8.00 5.83 -15.69
N TYR A 155 -9.21 5.34 -15.45
CA TYR A 155 -9.49 3.92 -15.22
C TYR A 155 -10.33 3.32 -16.36
N TRP A 156 -10.33 1.99 -16.44
CA TRP A 156 -11.10 1.27 -17.45
C TRP A 156 -12.59 1.22 -17.09
N ASP A 157 -13.43 0.96 -18.10
CA ASP A 157 -14.85 0.73 -17.91
C ASP A 157 -15.12 -0.60 -17.18
N ALA A 158 -16.22 -0.69 -16.43
CA ALA A 158 -16.58 -1.88 -15.64
C ALA A 158 -16.71 -3.18 -16.45
N ASN A 159 -16.90 -3.09 -17.77
CA ASN A 159 -17.01 -4.26 -18.64
C ASN A 159 -15.66 -4.75 -19.18
N ARG A 160 -14.57 -4.03 -18.87
CA ARG A 160 -13.22 -4.43 -19.26
C ARG A 160 -12.83 -5.78 -18.66
N HIS A 161 -12.18 -6.60 -19.48
CA HIS A 161 -11.63 -7.88 -19.05
C HIS A 161 -10.57 -7.73 -17.95
N ALA A 162 -10.50 -8.74 -17.07
CA ALA A 162 -9.51 -8.84 -16.02
C ALA A 162 -8.08 -8.75 -16.57
N VAL A 163 -7.24 -8.02 -15.86
CA VAL A 163 -5.81 -7.92 -16.18
C VAL A 163 -5.12 -9.20 -15.71
N PRO A 164 -4.25 -9.82 -16.53
CA PRO A 164 -3.48 -10.98 -16.11
C PRO A 164 -2.60 -10.68 -14.88
N HIS A 165 -2.84 -11.37 -13.77
CA HIS A 165 -2.23 -11.04 -12.46
C HIS A 165 -0.86 -11.67 -12.20
N HIS A 166 -0.38 -12.56 -13.08
CA HIS A 166 0.88 -13.30 -12.88
C HIS A 166 2.11 -12.42 -12.59
N TYR A 167 2.19 -11.21 -13.15
CA TYR A 167 3.26 -10.27 -12.82
C TYR A 167 3.14 -9.78 -11.38
N TRP A 168 1.92 -9.43 -10.94
CA TRP A 168 1.71 -8.96 -9.57
C TRP A 168 1.96 -10.06 -8.53
N GLU A 169 1.55 -11.28 -8.84
CA GLU A 169 1.80 -12.46 -8.02
C GLU A 169 3.30 -12.72 -7.85
N TYR A 170 4.05 -12.79 -8.95
CA TYR A 170 5.49 -13.00 -8.94
C TYR A 170 6.23 -11.86 -8.21
N GLN A 171 5.95 -10.60 -8.57
CA GLN A 171 6.70 -9.46 -8.04
C GLN A 171 6.47 -9.26 -6.54
N MET A 172 5.24 -9.48 -6.05
CA MET A 172 4.99 -9.48 -4.60
C MET A 172 5.68 -10.64 -3.90
N SER A 173 5.69 -11.83 -4.50
CA SER A 173 6.45 -12.98 -3.98
C SER A 173 7.95 -12.66 -3.84
N LYS A 174 8.55 -11.98 -4.82
CA LYS A 174 9.94 -11.50 -4.75
C LYS A 174 10.15 -10.50 -3.61
N ILE A 175 9.18 -9.63 -3.32
CA ILE A 175 9.26 -8.74 -2.16
C ILE A 175 9.24 -9.57 -0.86
N PHE A 176 8.38 -10.57 -0.74
CA PHE A 176 8.33 -11.40 0.47
C PHE A 176 9.67 -12.13 0.71
N GLU A 177 10.24 -12.67 -0.36
CA GLU A 177 11.57 -13.31 -0.37
C GLU A 177 12.69 -12.37 0.07
N CYS A 178 12.76 -11.16 -0.50
CA CYS A 178 13.84 -10.21 -0.23
C CYS A 178 13.76 -9.54 1.15
N TYR A 179 12.61 -9.62 1.84
CA TYR A 179 12.38 -8.98 3.13
C TYR A 179 11.91 -10.00 4.21
N PRO A 180 12.70 -11.05 4.52
CA PRO A 180 12.27 -12.14 5.41
C PRO A 180 12.03 -11.71 6.86
N ASN A 181 12.54 -10.54 7.26
CA ASN A 181 12.38 -9.97 8.60
C ASN A 181 11.16 -9.03 8.73
N VAL A 182 10.30 -8.98 7.72
CA VAL A 182 9.08 -8.16 7.70
C VAL A 182 7.89 -9.07 7.54
N ASN A 183 6.90 -8.91 8.42
CA ASN A 183 5.64 -9.66 8.34
C ASN A 183 4.67 -8.94 7.40
N PHE A 184 4.28 -9.62 6.33
CA PHE A 184 3.29 -9.16 5.37
C PHE A 184 1.93 -9.81 5.69
N PHE A 185 0.89 -9.01 5.72
CA PHE A 185 -0.49 -9.43 5.93
C PHE A 185 -1.32 -9.03 4.72
N GLN A 186 -1.69 -10.01 3.89
CA GLN A 186 -2.69 -9.81 2.86
C GLN A 186 -4.06 -9.67 3.52
N VAL A 187 -4.65 -8.49 3.38
CA VAL A 187 -6.01 -8.21 3.88
C VAL A 187 -6.98 -8.39 2.72
N ASN A 188 -7.91 -9.34 2.83
CA ASN A 188 -8.92 -9.56 1.80
C ASN A 188 -10.21 -10.15 2.38
N ALA A 189 -11.19 -10.46 1.52
CA ALA A 189 -12.39 -11.17 1.92
C ALA A 189 -12.09 -12.63 2.30
N GLU A 190 -12.92 -13.21 3.17
CA GLU A 190 -12.88 -14.64 3.47
C GLU A 190 -12.98 -15.47 2.18
N GLY A 191 -12.19 -16.56 2.10
CA GLY A 191 -12.14 -17.41 0.92
C GLY A 191 -11.34 -16.84 -0.26
N TRP A 192 -10.65 -15.70 -0.09
CA TRP A 192 -9.70 -15.22 -1.08
C TRP A 192 -8.61 -16.28 -1.33
N LYS A 193 -8.36 -16.58 -2.60
CA LYS A 193 -7.44 -17.65 -2.99
C LYS A 193 -6.00 -17.19 -2.81
N ILE A 194 -5.26 -17.80 -1.89
CA ILE A 194 -3.84 -17.51 -1.73
C ILE A 194 -3.06 -18.08 -2.94
N PRO A 195 -2.22 -17.29 -3.62
CA PRO A 195 -1.29 -17.78 -4.62
C PRO A 195 -0.39 -18.90 -4.07
N LYS A 196 -0.17 -19.94 -4.86
CA LYS A 196 0.59 -21.12 -4.40
C LYS A 196 1.99 -20.73 -3.92
N ASP A 197 2.65 -19.83 -4.64
CA ASP A 197 4.02 -19.40 -4.36
C ASP A 197 4.10 -18.43 -3.18
N TRP A 198 2.98 -17.88 -2.71
CA TRP A 198 2.99 -17.00 -1.53
C TRP A 198 3.01 -17.80 -0.23
N GLY A 199 2.31 -18.95 -0.20
CA GLY A 199 2.21 -19.80 0.99
C GLY A 199 3.52 -20.46 1.43
N GLN A 200 4.59 -20.38 0.63
CA GLN A 200 5.91 -20.89 1.01
C GLN A 200 6.69 -19.92 1.93
N TRP A 201 6.32 -18.64 1.96
CA TRP A 201 7.04 -17.62 2.72
C TRP A 201 6.54 -17.56 4.16
N SER A 202 7.41 -17.82 5.13
CA SER A 202 7.08 -17.81 6.56
C SER A 202 6.66 -16.43 7.09
N ASN A 203 6.99 -15.37 6.35
CA ASN A 203 6.66 -13.99 6.66
C ASN A 203 5.42 -13.48 5.91
N PHE A 204 4.75 -14.33 5.12
CA PHE A 204 3.46 -14.03 4.51
C PHE A 204 2.31 -14.57 5.38
N ASN A 205 1.29 -13.74 5.58
CA ASN A 205 0.11 -14.05 6.37
C ASN A 205 -1.13 -13.56 5.62
N PHE A 206 -2.25 -14.24 5.84
CA PHE A 206 -3.56 -13.81 5.36
C PHE A 206 -4.44 -13.45 6.56
N ILE A 207 -5.18 -12.35 6.47
CA ILE A 207 -6.25 -11.99 7.39
C ILE A 207 -7.44 -11.44 6.61
N THR A 208 -8.62 -11.57 7.20
CA THR A 208 -9.84 -10.99 6.71
C THR A 208 -9.93 -9.48 6.99
N LEU A 209 -10.83 -8.78 6.31
CA LEU A 209 -11.14 -7.37 6.60
C LEU A 209 -11.69 -7.17 8.02
N ASP A 210 -12.44 -8.15 8.54
CA ASP A 210 -13.00 -8.10 9.89
C ASP A 210 -11.90 -8.24 10.94
N GLU A 211 -11.00 -9.22 10.79
CA GLU A 211 -9.83 -9.38 11.66
C GLU A 211 -8.91 -8.14 11.62
N TYR A 212 -8.77 -7.52 10.44
CA TYR A 212 -8.01 -6.28 10.32
C TYR A 212 -8.68 -5.09 11.03
N SER A 213 -10.02 -5.00 10.96
CA SER A 213 -10.81 -3.99 11.67
C SER A 213 -10.72 -4.16 13.19
N GLU A 214 -10.79 -5.40 13.65
CA GLU A 214 -10.60 -5.78 15.06
C GLU A 214 -9.20 -5.41 15.53
N PHE A 215 -8.17 -5.76 14.76
CA PHE A 215 -6.78 -5.37 15.04
C PHE A 215 -6.61 -3.85 15.20
N ILE A 216 -7.20 -3.05 14.31
CA ILE A 216 -7.15 -1.57 14.41
C ILE A 216 -7.79 -1.11 15.74
N THR A 217 -8.96 -1.65 16.07
CA THR A 217 -9.71 -1.30 17.28
C THR A 217 -8.92 -1.64 18.55
N GLU A 218 -8.40 -2.85 18.63
CA GLU A 218 -7.57 -3.31 19.75
C GLU A 218 -6.29 -2.48 19.89
N PHE A 219 -5.62 -2.20 18.77
CA PHE A 219 -4.40 -1.39 18.77
C PHE A 219 -4.65 0.00 19.36
N GLN A 220 -5.77 0.63 19.00
CA GLN A 220 -6.16 1.93 19.57
C GLN A 220 -6.43 1.84 21.07
N GLN A 221 -7.17 0.83 21.53
CA GLN A 221 -7.46 0.64 22.95
C GLN A 221 -6.18 0.46 23.75
N GLN A 222 -5.25 -0.37 23.28
CA GLN A 222 -3.95 -0.58 23.92
C GLN A 222 -3.10 0.70 23.94
N LYS A 223 -3.14 1.50 22.89
CA LYS A 223 -2.44 2.80 22.84
C LYS A 223 -2.99 3.76 23.89
N ILE A 224 -4.31 3.88 23.99
CA ILE A 224 -4.99 4.72 24.99
C ILE A 224 -4.62 4.27 26.42
N LEU A 225 -4.58 2.96 26.68
CA LEU A 225 -4.19 2.43 27.99
C LEU A 225 -2.74 2.81 28.34
N LYS A 226 -1.79 2.63 27.40
CA LYS A 226 -0.38 3.01 27.59
C LYS A 226 -0.20 4.51 27.83
N ASP A 227 -0.92 5.34 27.08
CA ASP A 227 -0.86 6.80 27.25
C ASP A 227 -1.41 7.23 28.62
N LYS A 228 -2.51 6.61 29.08
CA LYS A 228 -3.05 6.83 30.43
C LYS A 228 -2.05 6.43 31.52
N GLU A 229 -1.43 5.26 31.41
CA GLU A 229 -0.41 4.81 32.37
C GLU A 229 0.80 5.75 32.41
N ALA A 230 1.25 6.23 31.25
CA ALA A 230 2.35 7.19 31.16
C ALA A 230 2.02 8.52 31.88
N ILE A 231 0.80 9.05 31.69
CA ILE A 231 0.33 10.26 32.37
C ILE A 231 0.27 10.04 33.89
N ILE A 232 -0.31 8.93 34.36
CA ILE A 232 -0.40 8.62 35.79
C ILE A 232 0.99 8.52 36.42
N ASN A 233 1.94 7.86 35.73
CA ASN A 233 3.31 7.73 36.21
C ASN A 233 4.05 9.06 36.27
N ASP A 234 3.80 9.97 35.32
CA ASP A 234 4.36 11.33 35.35
C ASP A 234 3.79 12.15 36.51
N LEU A 235 2.47 12.09 36.75
CA LEU A 235 1.83 12.75 37.88
C LEU A 235 2.38 12.26 39.23
N LYS A 236 2.58 10.94 39.39
CA LYS A 236 3.16 10.36 40.60
C LYS A 236 4.60 10.78 40.87
N LYS A 237 5.38 11.12 39.84
CA LYS A 237 6.77 11.60 39.99
C LYS A 237 6.87 13.06 40.41
N ARG A 238 5.77 13.82 40.31
CA ARG A 238 5.70 15.26 40.63
C ARG A 238 5.20 15.53 42.06
N ILE A 239 4.84 14.49 42.80
CA ILE A 239 4.45 14.50 44.22
C ILE A 239 5.60 13.89 45.01
#